data_AF-A0A6L7RUJ7-F1
#
_entry.id   AF-A0A6L7RUJ7-F1
#
_cell.length_a   1.000
_cell.length_b   1.000
_cell.length_c   1.000
_cell.angle_alpha   90.00
_cell.angle_beta   90.00
_cell.angle_gamma   90.00
#
_symmetry.space_group_name_H-M   'P 1'
#
loop_
_entity.id
_entity.type
_entity.pdbx_description
1 polymer ?
#
loop_
_entity_poly.entity_id
_entity_poly.type
_entity_poly.pdbx_seq_one_letter_code
_entity_poly.pdbx_strand_id
1 'polypeptide(L)'
;MIRASVLLVALFALLLQGCSNGDDFQNDRRRVEEALNALATNLVENRPADVAAYTERLGRHVESDPSFFGSAVALIDEAGSVIASPYVYRTDEGYSTKDLASPSYGIESQEWFTAPIAADAGVWSEPYFDAGGGEIWMITRSVPVRDSEGIFAVVTTDLEVDAPSR
;
A
#
# COMPACT_ATOMS: atom_id res chain seq x y z
N MET A 1 68.64 -19.45 23.07
CA MET A 1 68.28 -18.06 22.68
C MET A 1 66.82 -18.09 22.20
N ILE A 2 65.84 -18.09 23.11
CA ILE A 2 65.01 -16.95 23.55
C ILE A 2 64.49 -16.10 22.38
N ARG A 3 63.19 -16.19 22.07
CA ARG A 3 62.21 -15.13 22.34
C ARG A 3 60.77 -15.65 22.27
N ALA A 4 60.02 -15.36 23.33
CA ALA A 4 58.58 -15.48 23.47
C ALA A 4 57.91 -14.14 23.11
N SER A 5 56.67 -14.19 22.59
CA SER A 5 55.62 -13.13 22.54
C SER A 5 54.37 -13.80 21.90
N VAL A 6 53.35 -14.29 22.61
CA VAL A 6 52.25 -13.69 23.40
C VAL A 6 51.27 -12.81 22.59
N LEU A 7 49.97 -12.99 22.89
CA LEU A 7 48.73 -12.20 22.64
C LEU A 7 47.92 -12.63 21.38
N LEU A 8 46.83 -13.41 21.50
CA LEU A 8 45.43 -13.07 21.91
C LEU A 8 44.74 -12.05 20.96
N VAL A 9 43.44 -12.27 20.73
CA VAL A 9 42.39 -11.40 20.13
C VAL A 9 41.90 -11.95 18.79
N ALA A 10 40.61 -12.18 18.52
CA ALA A 10 39.41 -12.25 19.34
C ALA A 10 38.36 -13.08 18.57
N LEU A 11 37.54 -13.81 19.32
CA LEU A 11 36.35 -14.49 18.85
C LEU A 11 35.34 -13.43 18.38
N PHE A 12 35.23 -13.20 17.07
CA PHE A 12 34.18 -12.33 16.51
C PHE A 12 32.89 -13.16 16.33
N ALA A 13 32.20 -13.42 17.44
CA ALA A 13 30.79 -13.79 17.39
C ALA A 13 29.99 -12.49 17.23
N LEU A 14 29.83 -12.04 15.97
CA LEU A 14 28.97 -10.91 15.65
C LEU A 14 27.52 -11.41 15.64
N LEU A 15 26.81 -11.07 16.70
CA LEU A 15 25.37 -11.20 16.87
C LEU A 15 24.66 -10.44 15.73
N LEU A 16 24.18 -11.14 14.70
CA LEU A 16 23.23 -10.62 13.72
C LEU A 16 21.90 -11.35 13.91
N GLN A 17 21.14 -10.95 14.93
CA GLN A 17 19.78 -11.44 15.14
C GLN A 17 18.79 -10.29 15.43
N GLY A 18 19.03 -9.10 14.88
CA GLY A 18 18.21 -7.91 15.15
C GLY A 18 17.82 -7.04 13.95
N CYS A 19 18.12 -7.42 12.70
CA CYS A 19 17.86 -6.60 11.52
C CYS A 19 16.67 -7.07 10.66
N SER A 20 16.03 -8.20 10.96
CA SER A 20 15.02 -8.78 10.06
C SER A 20 13.81 -7.88 9.87
N ASN A 21 13.23 -7.35 10.95
CA ASN A 21 11.92 -6.70 10.86
C ASN A 21 11.95 -5.37 10.10
N GLY A 22 13.05 -4.61 10.22
CA GLY A 22 13.22 -3.34 9.50
C GLY A 22 13.50 -3.56 8.01
N ASP A 23 14.32 -4.55 7.69
CA ASP A 23 14.65 -4.90 6.30
C ASP A 23 13.41 -5.48 5.58
N ASP A 24 12.62 -6.31 6.26
CA ASP A 24 11.38 -6.88 5.73
C ASP A 24 10.37 -5.77 5.39
N PHE A 25 10.14 -4.82 6.29
CA PHE A 25 9.20 -3.72 6.05
C PHE A 25 9.62 -2.81 4.87
N GLN A 26 10.91 -2.49 4.75
CA GLN A 26 11.39 -1.71 3.59
C GLN A 26 11.28 -2.50 2.28
N ASN A 27 11.52 -3.81 2.33
CA ASN A 27 11.29 -4.69 1.19
C ASN A 27 9.81 -4.75 0.81
N ASP A 28 8.88 -4.77 1.77
CA ASP A 28 7.44 -4.78 1.53
C ASP A 28 7.01 -3.49 0.85
N ARG A 29 7.46 -2.33 1.35
CA ARG A 29 7.20 -1.02 0.71
C ARG A 29 7.70 -0.97 -0.72
N ARG A 30 8.91 -1.48 -1.00
CA ARG A 30 9.44 -1.53 -2.36
C ARG A 30 8.58 -2.40 -3.28
N ARG A 31 8.13 -3.57 -2.80
CA ARG A 31 7.26 -4.47 -3.58
C ARG A 31 5.90 -3.83 -3.85
N VAL A 32 5.33 -3.13 -2.86
CA VAL A 32 4.13 -2.32 -3.03
C VAL A 32 4.33 -1.26 -4.11
N GLU A 33 5.40 -0.47 -4.05
CA GLU A 33 5.65 0.59 -5.04
C GLU A 33 5.77 0.03 -6.46
N GLU A 34 6.52 -1.06 -6.63
CA GLU A 34 6.69 -1.72 -7.93
C GLU A 34 5.36 -2.25 -8.48
N ALA A 35 4.64 -3.05 -7.69
CA ALA A 35 3.39 -3.66 -8.10
C ALA A 35 2.28 -2.62 -8.34
N LEU A 36 2.16 -1.63 -7.45
CA LEU A 36 1.13 -0.60 -7.57
C LEU A 36 1.36 0.33 -8.76
N ASN A 37 2.62 0.67 -9.06
CA ASN A 37 2.95 1.44 -10.28
C ASN A 37 2.64 0.64 -11.55
N ALA A 38 2.88 -0.68 -11.55
CA ALA A 38 2.50 -1.56 -12.65
C ALA A 38 0.97 -1.62 -12.80
N LEU A 39 0.22 -1.74 -11.71
CA LEU A 39 -1.24 -1.70 -11.71
C LEU A 39 -1.75 -0.35 -12.25
N ALA A 40 -1.24 0.77 -11.74
CA ALA A 40 -1.62 2.11 -12.20
C ALA A 40 -1.39 2.28 -13.71
N THR A 41 -0.23 1.82 -14.22
CA THR A 41 0.08 1.83 -15.66
C THR A 41 -0.94 1.00 -16.44
N ASN A 42 -1.26 -0.21 -15.95
CA ASN A 42 -2.22 -1.08 -16.59
C ASN A 42 -3.66 -0.52 -16.59
N LEU A 43 -4.04 0.26 -15.58
CA LEU A 43 -5.35 0.94 -15.53
C LEU A 43 -5.45 2.07 -16.57
N VAL A 44 -4.34 2.73 -16.91
CA VAL A 44 -4.30 3.71 -18.00
C VAL A 44 -4.39 3.01 -19.36
N GLU A 45 -3.52 2.01 -19.60
CA GLU A 45 -3.42 1.34 -20.90
C GLU A 45 -4.65 0.49 -21.24
N ASN A 46 -5.26 -0.11 -20.21
CA ASN A 46 -6.34 -1.06 -20.36
C ASN A 46 -7.49 -0.68 -19.43
N ARG A 47 -8.01 0.54 -19.54
CA ARG A 47 -9.08 1.05 -18.66
C ARG A 47 -10.27 0.06 -18.59
N PRO A 48 -10.61 -0.47 -17.40
CA PRO A 48 -11.79 -1.31 -17.23
C PRO A 48 -13.09 -0.57 -17.56
N ALA A 49 -14.06 -1.29 -18.13
CA ALA A 49 -15.35 -0.72 -18.54
C ALA A 49 -16.34 -0.53 -17.37
N ASP A 50 -16.18 -1.27 -16.29
CA ASP A 50 -17.06 -1.25 -15.13
C ASP A 50 -16.31 -1.53 -13.82
N VAL A 51 -16.98 -1.25 -12.70
CA VAL A 51 -16.44 -1.42 -11.34
C VAL A 51 -16.05 -2.87 -11.05
N ALA A 52 -16.78 -3.86 -11.57
CA ALA A 52 -16.49 -5.27 -11.31
C ALA A 52 -15.12 -5.68 -11.89
N ALA A 53 -14.78 -5.18 -13.07
CA ALA A 53 -13.47 -5.40 -13.69
C ALA A 53 -12.33 -4.68 -12.94
N TYR A 54 -12.58 -3.55 -12.29
CA TYR A 54 -11.61 -2.97 -11.34
C TYR A 54 -11.42 -3.88 -10.13
N THR A 55 -12.52 -4.33 -9.50
CA THR A 55 -12.49 -5.24 -8.35
C THR A 55 -11.71 -6.52 -8.64
N GLU A 56 -11.88 -7.13 -9.82
CA GLU A 56 -11.12 -8.32 -10.20
C GLU A 56 -9.61 -8.06 -10.29
N ARG A 57 -9.21 -6.91 -10.84
CA ARG A 57 -7.78 -6.52 -10.90
C ARG A 57 -7.20 -6.26 -9.52
N LEU A 58 -7.98 -5.64 -8.63
CA LEU A 58 -7.57 -5.44 -7.24
C LEU A 58 -7.40 -6.78 -6.53
N GLY A 59 -8.32 -7.73 -6.73
CA GLY A 59 -8.18 -9.09 -6.20
C GLY A 59 -6.88 -9.76 -6.65
N ARG A 60 -6.60 -9.76 -7.95
CA ARG A 60 -5.33 -10.31 -8.50
C ARG A 60 -4.09 -9.58 -7.98
N HIS A 61 -4.18 -8.27 -7.77
CA HIS A 61 -3.09 -7.46 -7.21
C HIS A 61 -2.81 -7.84 -5.75
N VAL A 62 -3.83 -7.89 -4.91
CA VAL A 62 -3.71 -8.29 -3.50
C VAL A 62 -3.26 -9.76 -3.37
N GLU A 63 -3.68 -10.64 -4.28
CA GLU A 63 -3.23 -12.03 -4.36
C GLU A 63 -1.76 -12.19 -4.75
N SER A 64 -1.18 -11.20 -5.44
CA SER A 64 0.17 -11.30 -6.00
C SER A 64 1.27 -11.27 -4.94
N ASP A 65 1.00 -10.70 -3.77
CA ASP A 65 1.96 -10.62 -2.67
C ASP A 65 1.23 -10.80 -1.32
N PRO A 66 1.66 -11.76 -0.47
CA PRO A 66 1.03 -12.01 0.81
C PRO A 66 1.16 -10.84 1.80
N SER A 67 2.10 -9.92 1.59
CA SER A 67 2.24 -8.71 2.42
C SER A 67 1.17 -7.65 2.13
N PHE A 68 0.51 -7.70 0.97
CA PHE A 68 -0.52 -6.72 0.62
C PHE A 68 -1.79 -7.08 1.38
N PHE A 69 -2.20 -6.18 2.28
CA PHE A 69 -3.41 -6.35 3.06
C PHE A 69 -4.65 -6.06 2.21
N GLY A 70 -4.64 -4.94 1.50
CA GLY A 70 -5.76 -4.50 0.68
C GLY A 70 -5.36 -3.53 -0.41
N SER A 71 -6.30 -3.22 -1.29
CA SER A 71 -6.13 -2.31 -2.41
C SER A 71 -7.47 -1.72 -2.83
N ALA A 72 -7.52 -0.41 -3.02
CA ALA A 72 -8.68 0.32 -3.51
C ALA A 72 -8.41 1.01 -4.85
N VAL A 73 -9.46 1.27 -5.61
CA VAL A 73 -9.46 2.25 -6.72
C VAL A 73 -10.59 3.23 -6.49
N ALA A 74 -10.29 4.44 -6.04
CA ALA A 74 -11.26 5.52 -5.97
C ALA A 74 -11.39 6.18 -7.36
N LEU A 75 -12.49 5.91 -8.07
CA LEU A 75 -12.80 6.48 -9.39
C LEU A 75 -13.38 7.89 -9.22
N ILE A 76 -12.87 8.82 -10.02
CA ILE A 76 -13.16 10.25 -9.94
C ILE A 76 -13.81 10.70 -11.24
N ASP A 77 -14.89 11.49 -11.16
CA ASP A 77 -15.50 12.13 -12.31
C ASP A 77 -14.80 13.44 -12.72
N GLU A 78 -15.24 14.07 -13.80
CA GLU A 78 -14.68 15.34 -14.28
C GLU A 78 -14.80 16.49 -13.28
N ALA A 79 -15.74 16.41 -12.32
CA ALA A 79 -15.92 17.41 -11.28
C ALA A 79 -14.98 17.19 -10.09
N GLY A 80 -14.23 16.07 -10.07
CA GLY A 80 -13.35 15.70 -8.97
C GLY A 80 -14.04 14.88 -7.88
N SER A 81 -15.30 14.47 -8.07
CA SER A 81 -16.07 13.71 -7.09
C SER A 81 -15.85 12.21 -7.26
N VAL A 82 -15.79 11.50 -6.12
CA VAL A 82 -15.63 10.04 -6.12
C VAL A 82 -16.96 9.36 -6.47
N ILE A 83 -16.99 8.60 -7.56
CA ILE A 83 -18.20 7.94 -8.07
C ILE A 83 -18.30 6.46 -7.69
N ALA A 84 -17.16 5.82 -7.39
CA ALA A 84 -17.07 4.45 -6.89
C ALA A 84 -15.69 4.25 -6.27
N SER A 85 -15.59 3.39 -5.26
CA SER A 85 -14.30 3.02 -4.68
C SER A 85 -14.27 1.55 -4.25
N PRO A 86 -14.27 0.59 -5.20
CA PRO A 86 -14.06 -0.81 -4.85
C PRO A 86 -12.76 -0.97 -4.06
N TYR A 87 -12.87 -1.70 -2.96
CA TYR A 87 -11.79 -2.05 -2.06
C TYR A 87 -11.80 -3.56 -1.88
N VAL A 88 -10.66 -4.21 -2.14
CA VAL A 88 -10.45 -5.64 -1.90
C VAL A 88 -9.41 -5.77 -0.80
N TYR A 89 -9.70 -6.59 0.20
CA TYR A 89 -8.81 -6.78 1.34
C TYR A 89 -8.85 -8.21 1.86
N ARG A 90 -7.76 -8.59 2.52
CA ARG A 90 -7.55 -9.93 3.07
C ARG A 90 -8.37 -10.12 4.34
N THR A 91 -8.89 -11.32 4.51
CA THR A 91 -9.56 -11.79 5.72
C THR A 91 -9.04 -13.18 6.07
N ASP A 92 -9.39 -13.68 7.26
CA ASP A 92 -9.08 -15.06 7.66
C ASP A 92 -9.71 -16.13 6.73
N GLU A 93 -10.76 -15.75 6.00
CA GLU A 93 -11.50 -16.63 5.07
C GLU A 93 -11.08 -16.44 3.60
N GLY A 94 -10.08 -15.59 3.33
CA GLY A 94 -9.59 -15.29 1.98
C GLY A 94 -9.62 -13.79 1.70
N TYR A 95 -10.57 -13.36 0.87
CA TYR A 95 -10.71 -11.96 0.48
C TYR A 95 -12.15 -11.49 0.63
N SER A 96 -12.30 -10.22 1.02
CA SER A 96 -13.57 -9.52 1.09
C SER A 96 -13.52 -8.27 0.20
N THR A 97 -14.70 -7.78 -0.18
CA THR A 97 -14.85 -6.58 -1.01
C THR A 97 -15.81 -5.61 -0.36
N LYS A 98 -15.50 -4.32 -0.42
CA LYS A 98 -16.35 -3.22 0.04
C LYS A 98 -16.30 -2.08 -0.97
N ASP A 99 -17.35 -1.28 -1.07
CA ASP A 99 -17.28 0.03 -1.75
C ASP A 99 -17.10 1.12 -0.70
N LEU A 100 -16.00 1.88 -0.80
CA LEU A 100 -15.65 2.95 0.13
C LEU A 100 -16.30 4.28 -0.23
N ALA A 101 -16.97 4.41 -1.38
CA ALA A 101 -17.60 5.66 -1.83
C ALA A 101 -18.83 6.08 -1.00
N SER A 102 -19.09 5.44 0.15
CA SER A 102 -20.15 5.84 1.07
C SER A 102 -19.85 7.23 1.69
N PRO A 103 -20.86 8.13 1.76
CA PRO A 103 -20.73 9.39 2.46
C PRO A 103 -20.29 9.26 3.92
N SER A 104 -20.61 8.13 4.57
CA SER A 104 -20.24 7.88 5.97
C SER A 104 -18.76 7.61 6.17
N TYR A 105 -18.06 7.11 5.14
CA TYR A 105 -16.61 6.91 5.18
C TYR A 105 -15.86 8.19 4.81
N GLY A 106 -16.42 8.97 3.88
CA GLY A 106 -15.92 10.31 3.55
C GLY A 106 -14.55 10.30 2.88
N ILE A 107 -14.38 9.57 1.77
CA ILE A 107 -13.10 9.46 1.04
C ILE A 107 -12.44 10.82 0.78
N GLU A 108 -13.23 11.83 0.45
CA GLU A 108 -12.72 13.17 0.08
C GLU A 108 -12.01 13.90 1.24
N SER A 109 -12.11 13.41 2.48
CA SER A 109 -11.33 13.91 3.62
C SER A 109 -10.17 12.99 4.04
N GLN A 110 -10.00 11.84 3.39
CA GLN A 110 -8.95 10.87 3.71
C GLN A 110 -7.61 11.30 3.10
N GLU A 111 -6.53 11.24 3.89
CA GLU A 111 -5.19 11.61 3.40
C GLU A 111 -4.70 10.69 2.29
N TRP A 112 -5.00 9.39 2.38
CA TRP A 112 -4.64 8.42 1.33
C TRP A 112 -5.26 8.79 -0.03
N PHE A 113 -6.37 9.55 -0.06
CA PHE A 113 -7.02 10.02 -1.29
C PHE A 113 -6.53 11.42 -1.70
N THR A 114 -6.51 12.37 -0.75
CA THR A 114 -6.24 13.78 -1.05
C THR A 114 -4.75 14.08 -1.30
N ALA A 115 -3.84 13.44 -0.56
CA ALA A 115 -2.40 13.66 -0.69
C ALA A 115 -1.82 13.31 -2.07
N PRO A 116 -2.11 12.14 -2.68
CA PRO A 116 -1.58 11.81 -4.02
C PRO A 116 -2.07 12.79 -5.10
N ILE A 117 -3.31 13.27 -4.99
CA ILE A 117 -3.89 14.25 -5.92
C ILE A 117 -3.16 15.59 -5.78
N ALA A 118 -2.98 16.09 -4.55
CA ALA A 118 -2.29 17.35 -4.29
C ALA A 118 -0.81 17.31 -4.71
N ALA A 119 -0.14 16.16 -4.54
CA ALA A 119 1.25 15.98 -4.92
C ALA A 119 1.46 15.67 -6.42
N ASP A 120 0.39 15.29 -7.13
CA ASP A 120 0.45 14.71 -8.49
C ASP A 120 1.51 13.60 -8.62
N ALA A 121 1.64 12.80 -7.56
CA ALA A 121 2.68 11.77 -7.43
C ALA A 121 2.24 10.68 -6.45
N GLY A 122 2.90 9.52 -6.54
CA GLY A 122 2.70 8.45 -5.58
C GLY A 122 3.23 8.83 -4.19
N VAL A 123 2.40 8.68 -3.16
CA VAL A 123 2.73 9.02 -1.77
C VAL A 123 2.45 7.86 -0.83
N TRP A 124 3.13 7.85 0.31
CA TRP A 124 2.79 6.98 1.43
C TRP A 124 2.10 7.81 2.51
N SER A 125 1.06 7.25 3.13
CA SER A 125 0.50 7.82 4.35
C SER A 125 1.42 7.59 5.55
N GLU A 126 1.23 8.38 6.59
CA GLU A 126 1.60 7.98 7.95
C GLU A 126 0.69 6.83 8.43
N PRO A 127 1.05 6.09 9.49
CA PRO A 127 0.19 5.06 10.07
C PRO A 127 -1.16 5.62 10.54
N TYR A 128 -2.25 4.96 10.16
CA TYR A 128 -3.61 5.33 10.58
C TYR A 128 -4.48 4.08 10.80
N PHE A 129 -5.57 4.26 11.55
CA PHE A 129 -6.58 3.23 11.72
C PHE A 129 -7.71 3.44 10.70
N ASP A 130 -7.94 2.46 9.82
CA ASP A 130 -8.89 2.57 8.72
C ASP A 130 -10.33 2.21 9.14
N ALA A 131 -10.89 3.03 10.02
CA ALA A 131 -12.26 2.89 10.51
C ALA A 131 -13.27 3.02 9.35
N GLY A 132 -14.18 2.06 9.23
CA GLY A 132 -15.16 1.98 8.15
C GLY A 132 -14.62 1.32 6.87
N GLY A 133 -13.31 1.19 6.72
CA GLY A 133 -12.63 0.50 5.63
C GLY A 133 -12.20 -0.90 6.02
N GLY A 134 -10.90 -1.12 6.20
CA GLY A 134 -10.26 -2.38 6.59
C GLY A 134 -10.28 -2.71 8.08
N GLU A 135 -10.63 -1.76 8.96
CA GLU A 135 -10.72 -1.97 10.43
C GLU A 135 -9.39 -2.44 11.08
N ILE A 136 -8.26 -2.03 10.52
CA ILE A 136 -6.91 -2.31 11.04
C ILE A 136 -6.04 -1.05 11.08
N TRP A 137 -4.91 -1.14 11.77
CA TRP A 137 -3.82 -0.17 11.63
C TRP A 137 -3.03 -0.48 10.37
N MET A 138 -2.83 0.53 9.52
CA MET A 138 -2.16 0.36 8.25
C MET A 138 -1.34 1.59 7.86
N ILE A 139 -0.48 1.39 6.87
CA ILE A 139 0.01 2.46 5.99
C ILE A 139 -0.46 2.16 4.57
N THR A 140 -0.69 3.21 3.81
CA THR A 140 -1.21 3.09 2.45
C THR A 140 -0.29 3.78 1.48
N ARG A 141 0.12 3.07 0.43
CA ARG A 141 0.68 3.68 -0.77
C ARG A 141 -0.48 4.09 -1.66
N SER A 142 -0.49 5.33 -2.10
CA SER A 142 -1.49 5.84 -3.03
C SER A 142 -0.82 6.41 -4.27
N VAL A 143 -1.38 6.12 -5.45
CA VAL A 143 -0.88 6.61 -6.74
C VAL A 143 -2.04 7.25 -7.50
N PRO A 144 -1.92 8.53 -7.92
CA PRO A 144 -2.92 9.12 -8.80
C PRO A 144 -2.78 8.49 -10.20
N VAL A 145 -3.90 8.06 -10.77
CA VAL A 145 -3.96 7.48 -12.11
C VAL A 145 -4.49 8.54 -13.06
N ARG A 146 -3.69 8.85 -14.09
CA ARG A 146 -3.90 9.98 -15.00
C ARG A 146 -3.89 9.54 -16.45
N ASP A 147 -4.72 10.17 -17.26
CA ASP A 147 -4.65 10.14 -18.72
C ASP A 147 -4.47 11.57 -19.30
N SER A 148 -4.76 11.76 -20.59
CA SER A 148 -4.67 13.07 -21.24
C SER A 148 -5.68 14.11 -20.74
N GLU A 149 -6.75 13.69 -20.08
CA GLU A 149 -7.84 14.55 -19.60
C GLU A 149 -7.63 14.94 -18.13
N GLY A 150 -6.99 14.09 -17.33
CA GLY A 150 -6.71 14.40 -15.94
C GLY A 150 -6.47 13.18 -15.08
N ILE A 151 -6.46 13.39 -13.77
CA ILE A 151 -6.56 12.30 -12.80
C ILE A 151 -8.00 11.79 -12.83
N PHE A 152 -8.17 10.50 -13.07
CA PHE A 152 -9.49 9.86 -13.10
C PHE A 152 -9.64 8.81 -11.99
N ALA A 153 -8.55 8.48 -11.29
CA ALA A 153 -8.61 7.60 -10.14
C ALA A 153 -7.43 7.83 -9.18
N VAL A 154 -7.59 7.37 -7.95
CA VAL A 154 -6.48 7.08 -7.02
C VAL A 154 -6.50 5.57 -6.75
N VAL A 155 -5.38 4.90 -6.99
CA VAL A 155 -5.21 3.46 -6.70
C VAL A 155 -4.29 3.28 -5.51
N THR A 156 -4.60 2.33 -4.63
CA THR A 156 -3.87 2.13 -3.38
C THR A 156 -3.35 0.72 -3.17
N THR A 157 -2.41 0.56 -2.23
CA THR A 157 -2.09 -0.73 -1.62
C THR A 157 -1.75 -0.50 -0.16
N ASP A 158 -2.33 -1.33 0.71
CA ASP A 158 -2.22 -1.22 2.15
C ASP A 158 -1.25 -2.27 2.70
N LEU A 159 -0.46 -1.87 3.69
CA LEU A 159 0.31 -2.77 4.54
C LEU A 159 -0.22 -2.63 5.97
N GLU A 160 -0.55 -3.76 6.59
CA GLU A 160 -0.86 -3.80 8.01
C GLU A 160 0.37 -3.43 8.83
N VAL A 161 0.17 -2.65 9.89
CA VAL A 161 1.22 -2.25 10.83
C VAL A 161 0.68 -2.32 12.26
N ASP A 162 1.60 -2.38 13.23
CA ASP A 162 1.22 -2.27 14.63
C ASP A 162 0.67 -0.88 14.94
N ALA A 163 -0.23 -0.82 15.94
CA ALA A 163 -0.69 0.45 16.49
C ALA A 163 0.51 1.29 16.99
N PRO A 164 0.54 2.61 16.73
CA PRO A 164 1.60 3.47 17.22
C PRO A 164 1.74 3.38 18.74
N SER A 165 2.99 3.33 19.22
CA SER A 165 3.26 3.38 20.65
C SER A 165 2.85 4.75 21.22
N ARG A 166 2.20 4.74 22.39
CA ARG A 166 1.80 5.95 23.12
C ARG A 166 2.96 6.56 23.89
#